data_AF-A0A2N2F7W0-F1
#
_entry.id   AF-A0A2N2F7W0-F1
#
_cell.length_a   1.000
_cell.length_b   1.000
_cell.length_c   1.000
_cell.angle_alpha   90.00
_cell.angle_beta   90.00
_cell.angle_gamma   90.00
#
_symmetry.space_group_name_H-M   'P 1'
#
loop_
_entity.id
_entity.type
_entity.pdbx_description
1 polymer ?
#
loop_
_entity_poly.entity_id
_entity_poly.type
_entity_poly.pdbx_seq_one_letter_code
_entity_poly.pdbx_strand_id
1 'polypeptide(L)'
;MKLNVSLSETIQPVELEKVAGFIVSLQKENGEIPWSQGGKTDPWDHIESAMGLSTAGYFSQAERAYQWLVTTQLADGSWWSDSKDGVIINATKETNFAAYIAVGVYHHYLITGNLDFLKAMWPSVSRGIQYAVNMQAPDGEIYWARNRDGVIDKMALLTG
;
A
#
# COMPACT_ATOMS: atom_id res chain seq x y z
N MET A 1 9.05 -3.31 49.45
CA MET A 1 8.60 -2.33 48.45
C MET A 1 7.42 -2.94 47.70
N LYS A 2 6.18 -2.53 47.99
CA LYS A 2 5.01 -2.96 47.21
C LYS A 2 4.96 -2.09 45.96
N LEU A 3 5.22 -2.68 44.80
CA LEU A 3 5.01 -2.02 43.52
C LEU A 3 3.49 -1.87 43.34
N ASN A 4 2.98 -0.64 43.52
CA ASN A 4 1.65 -0.25 43.09
C ASN A 4 1.66 -0.13 41.57
N VAL A 5 1.54 -1.26 40.87
CA VAL A 5 1.16 -1.26 39.46
C VAL A 5 -0.35 -1.39 39.44
N SER A 6 -1.06 -0.26 39.34
CA SER A 6 -2.47 -0.33 38.93
C SER A 6 -2.48 -0.71 37.47
N LEU A 7 -3.29 -1.71 37.10
CA LEU A 7 -3.58 -1.95 35.70
C LEU A 7 -4.17 -0.68 35.11
N SER A 8 -3.42 -0.16 34.14
CA SER A 8 -3.67 1.03 33.33
C SER A 8 -5.13 1.11 32.88
N GLU A 9 -5.62 2.34 32.74
CA GLU A 9 -6.94 2.75 32.28
C GLU A 9 -7.59 1.77 31.28
N THR A 10 -8.89 1.54 31.46
CA THR A 10 -9.75 0.83 30.51
C THR A 10 -9.41 1.30 29.09
N ILE A 11 -8.89 0.40 28.25
CA ILE A 11 -8.53 0.72 26.86
C ILE A 11 -9.79 1.30 26.21
N GLN A 12 -9.78 2.59 25.91
CA GLN A 12 -10.89 3.21 25.20
C GLN A 12 -10.99 2.56 23.81
N PRO A 13 -12.20 2.22 23.35
CA PRO A 13 -12.37 1.70 21.99
C PRO A 13 -11.81 2.67 20.97
N VAL A 14 -11.15 2.15 19.93
CA VAL A 14 -10.71 2.97 18.80
C VAL A 14 -11.94 3.58 18.12
N GLU A 15 -11.98 4.91 18.01
CA GLU A 15 -13.04 5.63 17.29
C GLU A 15 -12.82 5.52 15.77
N LEU A 16 -13.28 4.40 15.20
CA LEU A 16 -13.01 4.01 13.81
C LEU A 16 -13.44 5.09 12.80
N GLU A 17 -14.58 5.75 13.03
CA GLU A 17 -15.09 6.81 12.17
C GLU A 17 -14.18 8.04 12.15
N LYS A 18 -13.54 8.38 13.28
CA LYS A 18 -12.61 9.51 13.34
C LYS A 18 -11.31 9.19 12.60
N VAL A 19 -10.80 7.97 12.76
CA VAL A 19 -9.59 7.52 12.07
C VAL A 19 -9.83 7.46 10.56
N ALA A 20 -10.94 6.84 10.14
CA ALA A 20 -11.31 6.78 8.73
C ALA A 20 -11.58 8.19 8.16
N GLY A 21 -12.27 9.04 8.91
CA GLY A 21 -12.52 10.44 8.53
C GLY A 21 -11.23 11.22 8.32
N PHE A 22 -10.20 10.99 9.13
CA PHE A 22 -8.87 11.57 8.92
C PHE A 22 -8.24 11.09 7.61
N ILE A 23 -8.25 9.77 7.33
CA ILE A 23 -7.74 9.23 6.06
C ILE A 23 -8.48 9.83 4.86
N VAL A 24 -9.82 9.89 4.92
CA VAL A 24 -10.65 10.51 3.87
C VAL A 24 -10.28 11.98 3.67
N SER A 25 -10.00 12.73 4.73
CA SER A 25 -9.61 14.13 4.65
C SER A 25 -8.27 14.36 3.91
N LEU A 26 -7.40 13.35 3.88
CA LEU A 26 -6.13 13.38 3.14
C LEU A 26 -6.27 12.92 1.68
N GLN A 27 -7.32 12.15 1.36
CA GLN A 27 -7.50 11.60 0.02
C GLN A 27 -7.76 12.71 -1.01
N LYS A 28 -6.88 12.82 -2.01
CA LYS A 28 -7.01 13.75 -3.13
C LYS A 28 -8.10 13.31 -4.12
N GLU A 29 -8.49 14.21 -5.02
CA GLU A 29 -9.53 13.94 -6.03
C GLU A 29 -9.19 12.76 -6.96
N ASN A 30 -7.91 12.57 -7.28
CA ASN A 30 -7.42 11.47 -8.12
C ASN A 30 -7.34 10.11 -7.38
N GLY A 31 -7.64 10.06 -6.07
CA GLY A 31 -7.56 8.84 -5.25
C GLY A 31 -6.24 8.66 -4.48
N GLU A 32 -5.23 9.51 -4.72
CA GLU A 32 -3.99 9.54 -3.94
C GLU A 32 -4.28 9.80 -2.46
N ILE A 33 -3.65 9.05 -1.55
CA ILE A 33 -3.70 9.25 -0.10
C ILE A 33 -2.26 9.45 0.39
N PRO A 34 -1.82 10.69 0.60
CA PRO A 34 -0.50 10.97 1.15
C PRO A 34 -0.43 10.64 2.65
N TRP A 35 0.79 10.53 3.18
CA TRP A 35 1.06 10.33 4.61
C TRP A 35 0.39 11.37 5.51
N SER A 36 0.28 12.60 5.00
CA SER A 36 -0.22 13.76 5.73
C SER A 36 -0.53 14.90 4.76
N GLN A 37 -1.11 15.98 5.27
CA GLN A 37 -1.35 17.19 4.49
C GLN A 37 -0.04 17.72 3.90
N GLY A 38 0.09 17.69 2.56
CA GLY A 38 1.31 18.08 1.85
C GLY A 38 2.49 17.11 2.03
N GLY A 39 2.23 15.90 2.52
CA GLY A 39 3.20 14.80 2.62
C GLY A 39 3.47 14.12 1.29
N LYS A 40 4.39 13.16 1.31
CA LYS A 40 4.64 12.24 0.19
C LYS A 40 3.64 11.08 0.22
N THR A 41 3.64 10.30 -0.85
CA THR A 41 2.87 9.09 -1.02
C THR A 41 3.80 7.99 -1.52
N ASP A 42 3.85 6.88 -0.81
CA ASP A 42 4.40 5.61 -1.29
C ASP A 42 3.28 4.57 -1.45
N PRO A 43 3.47 3.53 -2.29
CA PRO A 43 2.46 2.51 -2.52
C PRO A 43 2.06 1.70 -1.28
N TRP A 44 2.98 1.46 -0.33
CA TRP A 44 2.72 0.63 0.84
C TRP A 44 1.74 1.32 1.78
N ASP A 45 2.08 2.52 2.26
CA ASP A 45 1.26 3.28 3.21
C ASP A 45 -0.08 3.69 2.57
N HIS A 46 -0.08 3.91 1.25
CA HIS A 46 -1.29 4.16 0.48
C HIS A 46 -2.25 2.96 0.48
N ILE A 47 -1.72 1.75 0.25
CA ILE A 47 -2.49 0.50 0.33
C ILE A 47 -3.03 0.28 1.73
N GLU A 48 -2.23 0.50 2.78
CA GLU A 48 -2.68 0.35 4.17
C GLU A 48 -3.79 1.35 4.52
N SER A 49 -3.71 2.58 4.00
CA SER A 49 -4.78 3.56 4.12
C SER A 49 -6.05 3.08 3.43
N ALA A 50 -5.96 2.50 2.22
CA ALA A 50 -7.10 1.92 1.51
C ALA A 50 -7.70 0.71 2.26
N MET A 51 -6.86 -0.11 2.89
CA MET A 51 -7.29 -1.21 3.76
C MET A 51 -8.03 -0.67 4.99
N GLY A 52 -7.52 0.38 5.65
CA GLY A 52 -8.17 1.04 6.77
C GLY A 52 -9.55 1.59 6.40
N LEU A 53 -9.67 2.24 5.24
CA LEU A 53 -10.95 2.70 4.70
C LEU A 53 -11.92 1.53 4.44
N SER A 54 -11.42 0.42 3.91
CA SER A 54 -12.23 -0.79 3.68
C SER A 54 -12.77 -1.36 4.99
N THR A 55 -11.91 -1.50 6.01
CA THR A 55 -12.28 -1.99 7.35
C THR A 55 -13.34 -1.09 8.00
N ALA A 56 -13.27 0.23 7.77
CA ALA A 56 -14.22 1.19 8.29
C ALA A 56 -15.51 1.35 7.45
N GLY A 57 -15.68 0.59 6.36
CA GLY A 57 -16.87 0.65 5.50
C GLY A 57 -16.89 1.79 4.47
N TYR A 58 -15.78 2.51 4.30
CA TYR A 58 -15.62 3.59 3.32
C TYR A 58 -15.18 3.03 1.95
N PHE A 59 -16.01 2.14 1.39
CA PHE A 59 -15.65 1.34 0.22
C PHE A 59 -15.37 2.18 -1.02
N SER A 60 -16.18 3.21 -1.31
CA SER A 60 -15.97 4.07 -2.48
C SER A 60 -14.63 4.82 -2.42
N GLN A 61 -14.20 5.23 -1.22
CA GLN A 61 -12.91 5.89 -1.01
C GLN A 61 -11.77 4.88 -1.15
N ALA A 62 -11.91 3.67 -0.60
CA ALA A 62 -10.94 2.60 -0.79
C ALA A 62 -10.77 2.22 -2.27
N GLU A 63 -11.87 2.03 -3.01
CA GLU A 63 -11.83 1.70 -4.44
C GLU A 63 -11.17 2.81 -5.28
N ARG A 64 -11.42 4.09 -4.96
CA ARG A 64 -10.71 5.22 -5.58
C ARG A 64 -9.20 5.18 -5.31
N ALA A 65 -8.79 4.76 -4.13
CA ALA A 65 -7.37 4.57 -3.81
C ALA A 65 -6.76 3.46 -4.68
N TYR A 66 -7.39 2.29 -4.76
CA TYR A 66 -6.91 1.23 -5.66
C TYR A 66 -6.88 1.65 -7.12
N GLN A 67 -7.86 2.45 -7.57
CA GLN A 67 -7.86 2.99 -8.92
C GLN A 67 -6.66 3.92 -9.18
N TRP A 68 -6.22 4.70 -8.20
CA TRP A 68 -5.01 5.52 -8.30
C TRP A 68 -3.75 4.65 -8.47
N LEU A 69 -3.66 3.52 -7.76
CA LEU A 69 -2.55 2.58 -7.97
C LEU A 69 -2.56 2.05 -9.41
N VAL A 70 -3.73 1.69 -9.94
CA VAL A 70 -3.86 1.22 -11.33
C VAL A 70 -3.40 2.28 -12.33
N THR A 71 -3.75 3.56 -12.14
CA THR A 71 -3.38 4.63 -13.08
C THR A 71 -1.92 5.05 -12.98
N THR A 72 -1.26 4.79 -11.85
CA THR A 72 0.14 5.16 -11.61
C THR A 72 1.12 4.00 -11.76
N GLN A 73 0.63 2.78 -11.99
CA GLN A 73 1.48 1.61 -12.20
C GLN A 73 2.34 1.77 -13.45
N LEU A 74 3.62 1.46 -13.32
CA LEU A 74 4.58 1.51 -14.41
C LEU A 74 4.40 0.31 -15.36
N ALA A 75 4.97 0.43 -16.56
CA ALA A 75 4.86 -0.60 -17.59
C ALA A 75 5.43 -1.97 -17.18
N ASP A 76 6.42 -1.99 -16.28
CA ASP A 76 7.00 -3.20 -15.73
C ASP A 76 6.24 -3.77 -14.52
N GLY A 77 5.12 -3.15 -14.11
CA GLY A 77 4.26 -3.61 -13.03
C GLY A 77 4.59 -3.04 -11.66
N SER A 78 5.69 -2.29 -11.51
CA SER A 78 6.05 -1.65 -10.25
C SER A 78 5.43 -0.25 -10.10
N TRP A 79 5.74 0.40 -8.99
CA TRP A 79 5.53 1.82 -8.75
C TRP A 79 6.86 2.47 -8.36
N TRP A 80 6.92 3.80 -8.40
CA TRP A 80 8.00 4.54 -7.77
C TRP A 80 7.80 4.54 -6.25
N SER A 81 8.90 4.43 -5.50
CA SER A 81 8.86 4.38 -4.03
C SER A 81 8.21 5.61 -3.44
N ASP A 82 8.53 6.82 -3.94
CA ASP A 82 7.94 8.03 -3.38
C ASP A 82 7.55 9.04 -4.46
N SER A 83 6.34 9.58 -4.33
CA SER A 83 5.86 10.72 -5.08
C SER A 83 5.31 11.81 -4.16
N LYS A 84 5.33 13.05 -4.61
CA LYS A 84 4.70 14.18 -3.93
C LYS A 84 4.10 15.11 -4.98
N ASP A 85 2.79 15.30 -4.92
CA ASP A 85 2.05 16.20 -5.82
C ASP A 85 2.34 15.93 -7.31
N GLY A 86 2.36 14.64 -7.68
CA GLY A 86 2.66 14.19 -9.05
C GLY A 86 4.14 14.21 -9.43
N VAL A 87 5.02 14.67 -8.55
CA VAL A 87 6.48 14.67 -8.77
C VAL A 87 7.09 13.45 -8.12
N ILE A 88 7.92 12.71 -8.87
CA ILE A 88 8.67 11.57 -8.33
C ILE A 88 9.87 12.09 -7.54
N ILE A 89 9.91 11.79 -6.24
CA ILE A 89 11.00 12.23 -5.35
C ILE A 89 11.97 11.08 -5.03
N ASN A 90 11.50 9.83 -5.10
CA ASN A 90 12.33 8.64 -5.03
C ASN A 90 11.96 7.69 -6.17
N ALA A 91 12.83 7.67 -7.19
CA ALA A 91 12.66 6.85 -8.39
C ALA A 91 13.25 5.44 -8.22
N THR A 92 13.07 4.86 -7.04
CA THR A 92 13.36 3.45 -6.75
C THR A 92 12.08 2.63 -6.95
N LYS A 93 12.23 1.35 -7.27
CA LYS A 93 11.14 0.40 -7.50
C LYS A 93 11.35 -0.81 -6.60
N GLU A 94 10.64 -0.83 -5.48
CA GLU A 94 10.78 -1.86 -4.44
C GLU A 94 9.87 -3.07 -4.73
N THR A 95 10.38 -4.27 -4.54
CA THR A 95 9.67 -5.51 -4.88
C THR A 95 8.51 -5.80 -3.94
N ASN A 96 8.65 -5.50 -2.65
CA ASN A 96 7.58 -5.57 -1.67
C ASN A 96 6.44 -4.61 -2.05
N PHE A 97 6.74 -3.36 -2.42
CA PHE A 97 5.72 -2.38 -2.82
C PHE A 97 4.94 -2.86 -4.04
N ALA A 98 5.64 -3.41 -5.05
CA ALA A 98 5.01 -3.93 -6.25
C ALA A 98 4.04 -5.10 -5.97
N ALA A 99 4.41 -6.01 -5.06
CA ALA A 99 3.57 -7.16 -4.74
C ALA A 99 2.45 -6.85 -3.74
N TYR A 100 2.61 -5.82 -2.89
CA TYR A 100 1.71 -5.57 -1.75
C TYR A 100 0.28 -5.19 -2.16
N ILE A 101 0.08 -4.69 -3.38
CA ILE A 101 -1.27 -4.45 -3.92
C ILE A 101 -2.14 -5.72 -3.88
N ALA A 102 -1.54 -6.91 -4.00
CA ALA A 102 -2.24 -8.18 -3.90
C ALA A 102 -2.91 -8.35 -2.53
N VAL A 103 -2.22 -7.93 -1.45
CA VAL A 103 -2.72 -8.00 -0.08
C VAL A 103 -3.90 -7.05 0.08
N GLY A 104 -3.75 -5.78 -0.32
CA GLY A 104 -4.82 -4.79 -0.19
C GLY A 104 -6.08 -5.15 -0.99
N VAL A 105 -5.92 -5.53 -2.26
CA VAL A 105 -7.03 -5.92 -3.13
C VAL A 105 -7.76 -7.15 -2.59
N TYR A 106 -7.02 -8.17 -2.15
CA TYR A 106 -7.63 -9.37 -1.59
C TYR A 106 -8.33 -9.08 -0.25
N HIS A 107 -7.71 -8.26 0.61
CA HIS A 107 -8.34 -7.79 1.85
C HIS A 107 -9.66 -7.07 1.59
N HIS A 108 -9.68 -6.12 0.64
CA HIS A 108 -10.91 -5.42 0.26
C HIS A 108 -11.98 -6.38 -0.25
N TYR A 109 -11.60 -7.33 -1.12
CA TYR A 109 -12.52 -8.36 -1.62
C TYR A 109 -13.09 -9.23 -0.49
N LEU A 110 -12.28 -9.65 0.48
CA LEU A 110 -12.76 -10.45 1.61
C LEU A 110 -13.79 -9.71 2.47
N ILE A 111 -13.69 -8.37 2.57
CA ILE A 111 -14.65 -7.54 3.29
C ILE A 111 -15.94 -7.36 2.48
N THR A 112 -15.83 -7.05 1.18
CA THR A 112 -16.98 -6.61 0.38
C THR A 112 -17.66 -7.73 -0.40
N GLY A 113 -16.95 -8.83 -0.66
CA GLY A 113 -17.39 -9.88 -1.59
C GLY A 113 -17.45 -9.42 -3.06
N ASN A 114 -16.94 -8.22 -3.38
CA ASN A 114 -17.07 -7.62 -4.71
C ASN A 114 -16.13 -8.28 -5.73
N LEU A 115 -16.65 -9.27 -6.45
CA LEU A 115 -15.89 -10.02 -7.45
C LEU A 115 -15.54 -9.16 -8.69
N ASP A 116 -16.37 -8.17 -9.02
CA ASP A 116 -16.13 -7.31 -10.17
C ASP A 116 -14.96 -6.35 -9.92
N PHE A 117 -14.87 -5.81 -8.70
CA PHE A 117 -13.69 -5.08 -8.24
C PHE A 117 -12.42 -5.97 -8.32
N LEU A 118 -12.48 -7.19 -7.79
CA LEU A 118 -11.33 -8.10 -7.81
C LEU A 118 -10.86 -8.39 -9.25
N LYS A 119 -11.79 -8.65 -10.17
CA LYS A 119 -11.49 -8.86 -11.59
C LYS A 119 -10.90 -7.62 -12.25
N ALA A 120 -11.42 -6.44 -11.93
CA ALA A 120 -10.92 -5.16 -12.45
C ALA A 120 -9.49 -4.86 -11.97
N MET A 121 -9.16 -5.22 -10.72
CA MET A 121 -7.83 -5.01 -10.14
C MET A 121 -6.81 -6.09 -10.55
N TRP A 122 -7.27 -7.28 -10.93
CA TRP A 122 -6.41 -8.43 -11.22
C TRP A 122 -5.24 -8.14 -12.19
N PRO A 123 -5.42 -7.40 -13.31
CA PRO A 123 -4.29 -7.09 -14.18
C PRO A 123 -3.16 -6.31 -13.48
N SER A 124 -3.51 -5.40 -12.57
CA SER A 124 -2.54 -4.62 -11.80
C SER A 124 -1.82 -5.51 -10.77
N VAL A 125 -2.59 -6.33 -10.05
CA VAL A 125 -2.07 -7.32 -9.09
C VAL A 125 -1.09 -8.29 -9.75
N SER A 126 -1.50 -8.89 -10.88
CA SER A 126 -0.69 -9.86 -11.60
C SER A 126 0.63 -9.26 -12.09
N ARG A 127 0.61 -8.02 -12.61
CA ARG A 127 1.85 -7.32 -13.03
C ARG A 127 2.75 -6.99 -11.85
N GLY A 128 2.19 -6.57 -10.72
CA GLY A 128 2.95 -6.27 -9.49
C GLY A 128 3.67 -7.51 -8.94
N ILE A 129 2.96 -8.64 -8.87
CA ILE A 129 3.56 -9.94 -8.49
C ILE A 129 4.63 -10.34 -9.50
N GLN A 130 4.35 -10.22 -10.81
CA GLN A 130 5.31 -10.59 -11.85
C GLN A 130 6.58 -9.75 -11.79
N TYR A 131 6.49 -8.46 -11.44
CA TYR A 131 7.65 -7.61 -11.21
C TYR A 131 8.55 -8.18 -10.10
N ALA A 132 7.96 -8.54 -8.95
CA ALA A 132 8.71 -9.13 -7.84
C ALA A 132 9.34 -10.48 -8.23
N VAL A 133 8.59 -11.36 -8.92
CA VAL A 133 9.12 -12.64 -9.44
C VAL A 133 10.28 -12.43 -10.42
N ASN A 134 10.21 -11.41 -11.28
CA ASN A 134 11.29 -11.07 -12.22
C ASN A 134 12.54 -10.50 -11.52
N MET A 135 12.46 -10.17 -10.23
CA MET A 135 13.57 -9.74 -9.39
C MET A 135 14.15 -10.90 -8.56
N GLN A 136 13.74 -12.14 -8.85
CA GLN A 136 14.32 -13.34 -8.26
C GLN A 136 15.77 -13.52 -8.70
N ALA A 137 16.64 -13.74 -7.73
CA ALA A 137 18.04 -14.07 -7.88
C ALA A 137 18.25 -15.53 -8.34
N PRO A 138 19.44 -15.89 -8.84
CA PRO A 138 19.75 -17.27 -9.20
C PRO A 138 19.53 -18.29 -8.08
N ASP A 139 19.75 -17.88 -6.82
CA ASP A 139 19.62 -18.73 -5.63
C ASP A 139 18.20 -18.69 -5.01
N GLY A 140 17.28 -17.94 -5.63
CA GLY A 140 15.85 -17.97 -5.34
C GLY A 140 15.33 -16.84 -4.45
N GLU A 141 16.20 -16.07 -3.79
CA GLU A 141 15.80 -14.87 -3.05
C GLU A 141 15.27 -13.78 -3.99
N ILE A 142 14.42 -12.89 -3.46
CA ILE A 142 13.93 -11.73 -4.21
C ILE A 142 14.78 -10.52 -3.82
N TYR A 143 15.39 -9.88 -4.81
CA TYR A 143 16.15 -8.65 -4.59
C TYR A 143 15.25 -7.50 -4.14
N TRP A 144 15.79 -6.61 -3.30
CA TRP A 144 15.04 -5.54 -2.64
C TRP A 144 14.41 -4.57 -3.64
N ALA A 145 15.23 -3.98 -4.51
CA ALA A 145 14.77 -2.91 -5.37
C ALA A 145 15.59 -2.74 -6.64
N ARG A 146 15.04 -1.94 -7.55
CA ARG A 146 15.71 -1.45 -8.76
C ARG A 146 15.60 0.06 -8.82
N ASN A 147 16.71 0.76 -9.01
CA ASN A 147 16.67 2.22 -9.17
C ASN A 147 16.26 2.62 -10.62
N ARG A 148 16.12 3.92 -10.88
CA ARG A 148 15.74 4.46 -12.18
C ARG A 148 16.65 4.04 -13.33
N ASP A 149 17.93 3.86 -13.06
CA ASP A 149 18.94 3.49 -14.06
C ASP A 149 19.02 1.97 -14.27
N GLY A 150 18.15 1.20 -13.62
CA GLY A 150 18.07 -0.25 -13.72
C GLY A 150 19.05 -1.00 -12.80
N VAL A 151 19.78 -0.30 -11.93
CA VAL A 151 20.70 -0.93 -10.98
C VAL A 151 19.89 -1.63 -9.90
N ILE A 152 20.20 -2.90 -9.68
CA ILE A 152 19.53 -3.75 -8.70
C ILE A 152 20.25 -3.65 -7.36
N ASP A 153 19.50 -3.35 -6.31
CA ASP A 153 19.91 -3.57 -4.92
C ASP A 153 19.71 -5.04 -4.58
N LYS A 154 20.82 -5.75 -4.37
CA LYS A 154 20.84 -7.19 -4.13
C LYS A 154 20.54 -7.59 -2.68
N MET A 155 20.27 -6.63 -1.80
CA MET A 155 19.78 -6.97 -0.47
C MET A 155 18.53 -7.86 -0.61
N ALA A 156 18.53 -8.99 0.07
CA ALA A 156 17.37 -9.87 0.07
C ALA A 156 16.33 -9.35 1.07
N LEU A 157 15.05 -9.40 0.70
CA LEU A 157 13.95 -9.12 1.61
C LEU A 157 13.93 -10.19 2.71
N LEU A 158 14.45 -9.87 3.91
CA LEU A 158 14.32 -10.73 5.09
C LEU A 158 13.02 -10.37 5.80
N THR A 159 11.90 -10.98 5.39
CA THR A 159 10.62 -10.80 6.08
C THR A 159 10.59 -11.66 7.34
N GLY A 160 10.24 -11.05 8.47
CA GLY A 160 9.99 -11.74 9.75
C GLY A 160 8.61 -12.35 9.86
#